data_AF-A0A928QMM8-F1
#
_entry.id   AF-A0A928QMM8-F1
#
_cell.length_a   1.000
_cell.length_b   1.000
_cell.length_c   1.000
_cell.angle_alpha   90.00
_cell.angle_beta   90.00
_cell.angle_gamma   90.00
#
_symmetry.space_group_name_H-M   'P 1'
#
loop_
_entity.id
_entity.type
_entity.pdbx_description
1 polymer ?
#
loop_
_entity_poly.entity_id
_entity_poly.type
_entity_poly.pdbx_seq_one_letter_code
_entity_poly.pdbx_strand_id
1 'polypeptide(L)'
;MYCVNCGVKLADTEKKCPLCNTVVCHPDVKQPTAQPLYPSDKLPVSRSGSRGLNGAVIFLFVIPLLVCFFADRSLDGVLDWFGYVAGALVMLYVAFALPMWFARPNPVIFVPCNFATLALYLLYINWASGGNWFWSFALPVVGIMCLIVSAVVTLLYYLRRGTLYILGGAFIALGAFMLLVEYLMNLTFSLPALGWAVYPLLVLALFGGLLIYLGINRPAREILERKLFF
;
A
#
# COMPACT_ATOMS: atom_id res chain seq x y z
N MET A 1 -17.59 -52.29 -6.83
CA MET A 1 -18.41 -51.82 -7.99
C MET A 1 -17.54 -51.54 -9.21
N TYR A 2 -18.08 -51.40 -10.43
CA TYR A 2 -17.31 -50.97 -11.62
C TYR A 2 -17.82 -49.61 -12.11
N CYS A 3 -16.94 -48.76 -12.64
CA CYS A 3 -17.35 -47.49 -13.25
C CYS A 3 -18.08 -47.75 -14.58
N VAL A 4 -19.29 -47.21 -14.73
CA VAL A 4 -20.09 -47.33 -15.97
C VAL A 4 -19.42 -46.71 -17.20
N ASN A 5 -18.59 -45.68 -17.00
CA ASN A 5 -17.93 -44.97 -18.10
C ASN A 5 -16.53 -45.51 -18.39
N CYS A 6 -15.82 -45.97 -17.36
CA CYS A 6 -14.37 -46.19 -17.42
C CYS A 6 -13.98 -47.66 -17.19
N GLY A 7 -14.93 -48.53 -16.82
CA GLY A 7 -14.73 -49.97 -16.63
C GLY A 7 -13.83 -50.37 -15.45
N VAL A 8 -13.25 -49.40 -14.72
CA VAL A 8 -12.35 -49.65 -13.59
C VAL A 8 -13.13 -50.19 -12.38
N LYS A 9 -12.56 -51.19 -11.70
CA LYS A 9 -13.07 -51.72 -10.44
C LYS A 9 -12.84 -50.70 -9.33
N LEU A 10 -13.93 -50.18 -8.78
CA LEU A 10 -13.98 -49.25 -7.66
C LEU A 10 -14.30 -49.99 -6.36
N ALA A 11 -13.75 -49.49 -5.25
CA ALA A 11 -14.19 -49.89 -3.92
C ALA A 11 -15.64 -49.45 -3.69
N ASP A 12 -16.39 -50.20 -2.88
CA ASP A 12 -17.83 -49.99 -2.69
C ASP A 12 -18.17 -48.71 -1.89
N THR A 13 -17.15 -48.01 -1.38
CA THR A 13 -17.24 -46.73 -0.66
C THR A 13 -17.14 -45.50 -1.56
N GLU A 14 -16.73 -45.66 -2.82
CA GLU A 14 -16.36 -44.55 -3.69
C GLU A 14 -17.59 -43.97 -4.42
N LYS A 15 -17.98 -42.74 -4.08
CA LYS A 15 -19.17 -42.08 -4.66
C LYS A 15 -18.95 -41.61 -6.11
N LYS A 16 -17.70 -41.32 -6.47
CA LYS A 16 -17.30 -40.85 -7.81
C LYS A 16 -16.05 -41.59 -8.25
N CYS A 17 -15.94 -41.85 -9.55
CA CYS A 17 -14.72 -42.43 -10.10
C CYS A 17 -13.59 -41.39 -10.07
N PRO A 18 -12.43 -41.65 -9.46
CA PRO A 18 -11.33 -40.67 -9.39
C PRO A 18 -10.69 -40.39 -10.77
N LEU A 19 -10.82 -41.31 -11.73
CA LEU A 19 -10.23 -41.16 -13.07
C LEU A 19 -11.07 -40.30 -14.02
N CYS A 20 -12.40 -40.43 -13.94
CA CYS A 20 -13.31 -39.79 -14.91
C CYS A 20 -14.44 -38.98 -14.25
N ASN A 21 -14.40 -38.86 -12.92
CA ASN A 21 -15.30 -38.08 -12.07
C ASN A 21 -16.80 -38.41 -12.23
N THR A 22 -17.12 -39.51 -12.90
CA THR A 22 -18.49 -39.98 -13.10
C THR A 22 -19.05 -40.47 -11.76
N VAL A 23 -20.26 -40.02 -11.42
CA VAL A 23 -20.98 -40.48 -10.22
C VAL A 23 -21.39 -41.93 -10.46
N VAL A 24 -20.91 -42.84 -9.60
CA VAL A 24 -21.05 -44.28 -9.84
C VAL A 24 -22.29 -44.86 -9.14
N CYS A 25 -22.81 -44.22 -8.11
CA CYS A 25 -24.00 -44.66 -7.40
C CYS A 25 -25.24 -43.82 -7.74
N HIS A 26 -26.35 -44.50 -8.03
CA HIS A 26 -27.68 -43.87 -8.05
C HIS A 26 -28.03 -43.35 -6.65
N PRO A 27 -28.60 -42.14 -6.53
CA PRO A 27 -28.82 -41.46 -5.25
C PRO A 27 -29.77 -42.17 -4.28
N ASP A 28 -30.55 -43.16 -4.74
CA ASP A 28 -31.58 -43.83 -3.94
C ASP A 28 -31.08 -45.10 -3.19
N VAL A 29 -29.82 -45.51 -3.39
CA VAL A 29 -29.25 -46.69 -2.73
C VAL A 29 -28.54 -46.28 -1.43
N LYS A 30 -29.07 -46.72 -0.27
CA LYS A 30 -28.45 -46.50 1.04
C LYS A 30 -27.15 -47.29 1.16
N GLN A 31 -26.01 -46.60 1.18
CA GLN A 31 -24.69 -47.21 1.39
C GLN A 31 -24.49 -47.63 2.85
N PRO A 32 -23.79 -48.73 3.14
CA PRO A 32 -23.30 -49.03 4.48
C PRO A 32 -22.28 -47.96 4.91
N THR A 33 -22.44 -47.45 6.14
CA THR A 33 -21.62 -46.38 6.71
C THR A 33 -20.22 -46.90 7.08
N ALA A 34 -19.34 -47.07 6.10
CA ALA A 34 -17.92 -47.36 6.34
C ALA A 34 -17.08 -46.08 6.21
N GLN A 35 -16.10 -45.92 7.08
CA GLN A 35 -15.15 -44.80 7.01
C GLN A 35 -14.40 -44.85 5.67
N PRO A 36 -14.22 -43.70 4.98
CA PRO A 36 -13.40 -43.65 3.77
C PRO A 36 -11.98 -44.13 4.09
N LEU A 37 -11.41 -44.98 3.23
CA LEU A 37 -10.10 -45.60 3.46
C LEU A 37 -8.95 -44.59 3.50
N TYR A 38 -9.13 -43.45 2.84
CA TYR A 38 -8.17 -42.35 2.81
C TYR A 38 -8.74 -41.15 3.58
N PRO A 39 -8.08 -40.69 4.66
CA PRO A 39 -8.50 -39.47 5.34
C PRO A 39 -8.41 -38.30 4.36
N SER A 40 -9.43 -37.43 4.32
CA SER A 40 -9.32 -36.21 3.53
C SER A 40 -8.15 -35.41 4.06
N ASP A 41 -7.11 -35.24 3.23
CA ASP A 41 -5.96 -34.37 3.48
C ASP A 41 -6.43 -32.91 3.61
N LYS A 42 -7.05 -32.59 4.74
CA LYS A 42 -7.17 -31.22 5.21
C LYS A 42 -5.83 -30.93 5.85
N LEU A 43 -4.85 -30.56 5.03
CA LEU A 43 -3.71 -29.81 5.53
C LEU A 43 -4.27 -28.73 6.47
N PRO A 44 -3.91 -28.71 7.75
CA PRO A 44 -4.30 -27.61 8.61
C PRO A 44 -3.65 -26.39 7.99
N VAL A 45 -4.42 -25.58 7.27
CA VAL A 45 -4.02 -24.22 6.94
C VAL A 45 -3.83 -23.58 8.30
N SER A 46 -2.58 -23.53 8.77
CA SER A 46 -2.23 -22.91 10.01
C SER A 46 -2.66 -21.46 9.87
N ARG A 47 -3.81 -21.11 10.46
CA ARG A 47 -4.12 -19.74 10.81
C ARG A 47 -3.11 -19.35 11.88
N SER A 48 -1.85 -19.15 11.47
CA SER A 48 -0.86 -18.44 12.26
C SER A 48 -1.55 -17.16 12.70
N GLY A 49 -1.87 -17.09 13.99
CA GLY A 49 -2.73 -16.05 14.51
C GLY A 49 -2.09 -14.71 14.20
N SER A 50 -2.81 -13.83 13.52
CA SER A 50 -2.38 -12.45 13.25
C SER A 50 -1.79 -11.75 14.47
N ARG A 51 -2.20 -12.15 15.69
CA ARG A 51 -1.65 -11.69 16.97
C ARG A 51 -0.17 -12.01 17.17
N GLY A 52 0.30 -13.19 16.78
CA GLY A 52 1.72 -13.57 16.91
C GLY A 52 2.61 -12.79 15.95
N LEU A 53 2.15 -12.61 14.70
CA LEU A 53 2.82 -11.77 13.71
C LEU A 53 2.87 -10.30 14.16
N ASN A 54 1.76 -9.74 14.64
CA ASN A 54 1.71 -8.37 15.14
C ASN A 54 2.64 -8.17 16.34
N GLY A 55 2.70 -9.14 17.26
CA GLY A 55 3.66 -9.13 18.36
C GLY A 55 5.11 -9.09 17.87
N ALA A 56 5.47 -9.97 16.92
CA ALA A 56 6.81 -9.99 16.32
C ALA A 56 7.17 -8.66 15.64
N VAL A 57 6.21 -8.05 14.93
CA VAL A 57 6.39 -6.72 14.33
C VAL A 57 6.66 -5.69 15.42
N ILE A 58 5.89 -5.63 16.52
CA ILE A 58 6.16 -4.67 17.62
C ILE A 58 7.59 -4.84 18.15
N PHE A 59 8.02 -6.07 18.45
CA PHE A 59 9.37 -6.33 18.94
C PHE A 59 10.44 -5.86 17.96
N LEU A 60 10.22 -6.04 16.65
CA LEU A 60 11.12 -5.57 15.59
C LEU A 60 11.36 -4.04 15.64
N PHE A 61 10.37 -3.24 16.05
CA PHE A 61 10.53 -1.78 16.19
C PHE A 61 11.02 -1.37 17.58
N VAL A 62 10.60 -2.07 18.64
CA VAL A 62 10.97 -1.74 20.02
C VAL A 62 12.43 -2.05 20.30
N ILE A 63 12.97 -3.15 19.76
CA ILE A 63 14.38 -3.53 20.00
C ILE A 63 15.34 -2.42 19.50
N PRO A 64 15.27 -1.94 18.24
CA PRO A 64 16.11 -0.84 17.78
C PRO A 64 15.93 0.44 18.60
N LEU A 65 14.69 0.79 19.00
CA LEU A 65 14.43 1.96 19.86
C LEU A 65 15.17 1.86 21.19
N LEU A 66 15.07 0.71 21.87
CA LEU A 66 15.74 0.49 23.15
C LEU A 66 17.26 0.50 22.99
N VAL A 67 17.79 -0.20 21.98
CA VAL A 67 19.23 -0.22 21.71
C VAL A 67 19.76 1.18 21.46
N CYS A 68 19.09 1.97 20.62
CA CYS A 68 19.49 3.36 20.37
C CYS A 68 19.37 4.25 21.60
N PHE A 69 18.30 4.10 22.40
CA PHE A 69 18.14 4.84 23.66
C PHE A 69 19.28 4.56 24.65
N PHE A 70 19.61 3.28 24.85
CA PHE A 70 20.70 2.91 25.76
C PHE A 70 22.07 3.30 25.21
N ALA A 71 22.29 3.18 23.90
CA ALA A 71 23.54 3.59 23.27
C ALA A 71 23.77 5.10 23.42
N ASP A 72 22.77 5.93 23.11
CA ASP A 72 22.83 7.40 23.21
C ASP A 72 23.13 7.84 24.65
N ARG A 73 22.43 7.23 25.61
CA ARG A 73 22.64 7.49 27.05
C ARG A 73 24.04 7.08 27.52
N SER A 74 24.61 6.02 26.94
CA SER A 74 25.90 5.46 27.35
C SER A 74 27.11 6.17 26.73
N LEU A 75 26.95 6.72 25.53
CA LEU A 75 28.03 7.36 24.78
C LEU A 75 28.20 8.84 25.15
N ASP A 76 27.13 9.63 25.02
CA ASP A 76 27.23 11.10 25.09
C ASP A 76 26.51 11.69 26.32
N GLY A 77 25.65 10.92 27.00
CA GLY A 77 24.92 11.35 28.18
C GLY A 77 23.81 12.38 27.92
N VAL A 78 23.70 12.88 26.69
CA VAL A 78 22.66 13.79 26.17
C VAL A 78 21.80 13.00 25.16
N LEU A 79 20.48 13.28 25.13
CA LEU A 79 19.50 12.51 24.34
C LEU A 79 19.17 13.19 23.00
N ASP A 80 20.19 13.50 22.20
CA ASP A 80 19.99 14.24 20.95
C ASP A 80 19.77 13.30 19.74
N TRP A 81 20.52 12.20 19.67
CA TRP A 81 20.45 11.29 18.51
C TRP A 81 19.22 10.38 18.57
N PHE A 82 18.83 9.97 19.77
CA PHE A 82 17.69 9.07 19.97
C PHE A 82 16.40 9.61 19.33
N GLY A 83 16.13 10.91 19.39
CA GLY A 83 14.89 11.48 18.87
C GLY A 83 14.76 11.40 17.34
N TYR A 84 15.86 11.51 16.59
CA TYR A 84 15.86 11.29 15.13
C TYR A 84 15.51 9.85 14.79
N VAL A 85 16.17 8.90 15.46
CA VAL A 85 15.92 7.46 15.24
C VAL A 85 14.48 7.11 15.65
N ALA A 86 14.02 7.63 16.79
CA ALA A 86 12.67 7.37 17.27
C ALA A 86 11.61 7.92 16.33
N GLY A 87 11.76 9.15 15.84
CA GLY A 87 10.84 9.74 14.88
C GLY A 87 10.76 8.98 13.56
N ALA A 88 11.91 8.54 13.03
CA ALA A 88 11.97 7.71 11.81
C ALA A 88 11.28 6.35 12.00
N LEU A 89 11.51 5.68 13.13
CA LEU A 89 10.87 4.41 13.45
C LEU A 89 9.35 4.56 13.66
N VAL A 90 8.89 5.65 14.30
CA VAL A 90 7.47 5.95 14.43
C VAL A 90 6.83 6.18 13.06
N MET A 91 7.46 6.94 12.15
CA MET A 91 6.96 7.11 10.79
C MET A 91 6.82 5.76 10.06
N LEU A 92 7.84 4.91 10.14
CA LEU A 92 7.82 3.60 9.49
C LEU A 92 6.75 2.68 10.11
N TYR A 93 6.58 2.74 11.42
CA TYR A 93 5.54 2.01 12.13
C TYR A 93 4.13 2.44 11.68
N VAL A 94 3.85 3.76 11.63
CA VAL A 94 2.54 4.28 11.19
C VAL A 94 2.27 3.94 9.72
N ALA A 95 3.30 3.98 8.86
CA ALA A 95 3.15 3.70 7.43
C ALA A 95 2.90 2.23 7.11
N PHE A 96 3.57 1.31 7.80
CA PHE A 96 3.57 -0.12 7.44
C PHE A 96 3.00 -1.03 8.52
N ALA A 97 3.40 -0.86 9.78
CA ALA A 97 2.96 -1.73 10.86
C ALA A 97 1.50 -1.49 11.23
N LEU A 98 1.09 -0.22 11.35
CA LEU A 98 -0.25 0.14 11.79
C LEU A 98 -1.36 -0.36 10.84
N PRO A 99 -1.27 -0.25 9.50
CA PRO A 99 -2.29 -0.80 8.59
C PRO A 99 -2.46 -2.32 8.71
N MET A 100 -1.39 -3.06 9.01
CA MET A 100 -1.44 -4.52 9.17
C MET A 100 -2.26 -4.97 10.39
N TRP A 101 -2.50 -4.08 11.36
CA TRP A 101 -3.31 -4.40 12.54
C TRP A 101 -4.80 -4.46 12.20
N PHE A 102 -5.22 -3.80 11.13
CA PHE A 102 -6.61 -3.74 10.72
C PHE A 102 -6.88 -4.77 9.62
N ALA A 103 -7.95 -5.56 9.79
CA ALA A 103 -8.33 -6.56 8.79
C ALA A 103 -8.72 -5.94 7.43
N ARG A 104 -9.13 -4.66 7.42
CA ARG A 104 -9.44 -3.88 6.22
C ARG A 104 -8.97 -2.43 6.43
N PRO A 105 -7.69 -2.13 6.14
CA PRO A 105 -7.18 -0.77 6.32
C PRO A 105 -7.86 0.17 5.32
N ASN A 106 -8.45 1.26 5.80
CA ASN A 106 -9.04 2.29 4.94
C ASN A 106 -7.95 3.30 4.53
N PRO A 107 -7.49 3.29 3.26
CA PRO A 107 -6.37 4.14 2.83
C PRO A 107 -6.68 5.63 2.96
N VAL A 108 -7.95 6.02 2.93
CA VAL A 108 -8.40 7.42 3.10
C VAL A 108 -8.02 7.99 4.47
N ILE A 109 -7.90 7.15 5.50
CA ILE A 109 -7.53 7.56 6.86
C ILE A 109 -6.02 7.42 7.07
N PHE A 110 -5.42 6.32 6.60
CA PHE A 110 -3.98 6.08 6.82
C PHE A 110 -3.08 7.07 6.08
N VAL A 111 -3.48 7.52 4.89
CA VAL A 111 -2.71 8.52 4.12
C VAL A 111 -2.54 9.85 4.87
N PRO A 112 -3.61 10.54 5.29
CA PRO A 112 -3.45 11.77 6.05
C PRO A 112 -2.79 11.54 7.41
N CYS A 113 -2.99 10.39 8.07
CA CYS A 113 -2.24 10.03 9.28
C CYS A 113 -0.72 9.98 9.01
N ASN A 114 -0.27 9.37 7.91
CA ASN A 114 1.14 9.35 7.54
C ASN A 114 1.71 10.75 7.30
N PHE A 115 0.96 11.60 6.59
CA PHE A 115 1.37 13.00 6.39
C PHE A 115 1.40 13.80 7.71
N ALA A 116 0.48 13.53 8.63
CA ALA A 116 0.50 14.14 9.96
C ALA A 116 1.74 13.70 10.76
N THR A 117 2.10 12.41 10.72
CA THR A 117 3.33 11.91 11.36
C THR A 117 4.57 12.52 10.72
N LEU A 118 4.61 12.64 9.39
CA LEU A 118 5.68 13.33 8.68
C LEU A 118 5.79 14.81 9.09
N ALA A 119 4.68 15.53 9.17
CA ALA A 119 4.67 16.92 9.60
C ALA A 119 5.17 17.09 11.04
N LEU A 120 4.75 16.23 11.96
CA LEU A 120 5.23 16.24 13.35
C LEU A 120 6.73 15.93 13.43
N TYR A 121 7.23 15.00 12.61
CA TYR A 121 8.65 14.67 12.58
C TYR A 121 9.48 15.82 12.01
N LEU A 122 9.03 16.47 10.93
CA LEU A 122 9.71 17.66 10.40
C LEU A 122 9.68 18.83 11.38
N LEU A 123 8.59 18.98 12.15
CA LEU A 123 8.51 19.98 13.23
C LEU A 123 9.55 19.69 14.33
N TYR A 124 9.69 18.42 14.73
CA TYR A 124 10.73 18.00 15.67
C TYR A 124 12.13 18.32 15.14
N ILE A 125 12.44 17.99 13.87
CA ILE A 125 13.73 18.30 13.25
C ILE A 125 13.96 19.81 13.20
N ASN A 126 12.94 20.60 12.85
CA ASN A 126 13.05 22.05 12.81
C ASN A 126 13.41 22.62 14.19
N TRP A 127 12.77 22.12 15.25
CA TRP A 127 13.08 22.53 16.62
C TRP A 127 14.50 22.09 17.05
N ALA A 128 14.86 20.83 16.79
CA ALA A 128 16.17 20.28 17.13
C ALA A 128 17.33 20.96 16.36
N SER A 129 17.07 21.42 15.13
CA SER A 129 18.04 22.13 14.30
C SER A 129 18.06 23.65 14.55
N GLY A 130 17.17 24.18 15.40
CA GLY A 130 17.01 25.62 15.62
C GLY A 130 16.53 26.40 14.38
N GLY A 131 15.93 25.72 13.40
CA GLY A 131 15.46 26.32 12.15
C GLY A 131 14.09 26.99 12.27
N ASN A 132 13.74 27.83 11.30
CA ASN A 132 12.40 28.41 11.15
C ASN A 132 11.74 28.02 9.81
N TRP A 133 12.29 27.04 9.09
CA TRP A 133 11.84 26.63 7.77
C TRP A 133 10.55 25.81 7.80
N PHE A 134 10.16 25.27 8.95
CA PHE A 134 8.93 24.47 9.05
C PHE A 134 7.68 25.24 8.62
N TRP A 135 7.51 26.48 9.12
CA TRP A 135 6.31 27.26 8.86
C TRP A 135 6.24 27.79 7.42
N SER A 136 7.36 28.29 6.91
CA SER A 136 7.43 28.91 5.58
C SER A 136 7.51 27.90 4.45
N PHE A 137 8.12 26.73 4.69
CA PHE A 137 8.40 25.73 3.65
C PHE A 137 7.76 24.38 3.94
N ALA A 138 8.08 23.73 5.06
CA ALA A 138 7.69 22.33 5.27
C ALA A 138 6.16 22.13 5.37
N LEU A 139 5.49 22.96 6.16
CA LEU A 139 4.06 22.86 6.40
C LEU A 139 3.23 23.09 5.12
N PRO A 140 3.46 24.14 4.30
CA PRO A 140 2.73 24.29 3.04
C PRO A 140 3.03 23.16 2.04
N VAL A 141 4.29 22.71 1.95
CA VAL A 141 4.70 21.60 1.06
C VAL A 141 4.00 20.30 1.46
N VAL A 142 4.09 19.90 2.72
CA VAL A 142 3.48 18.67 3.25
C VAL A 142 1.96 18.76 3.24
N GLY A 143 1.40 19.92 3.60
CA GLY A 143 -0.05 20.14 3.64
C GLY A 143 -0.69 20.02 2.26
N ILE A 144 -0.11 20.65 1.24
CA ILE A 144 -0.65 20.59 -0.13
C ILE A 144 -0.46 19.20 -0.73
N MET A 145 0.68 18.54 -0.49
CA MET A 145 0.85 17.14 -0.89
C MET A 145 -0.14 16.20 -0.21
N CYS A 146 -0.39 16.41 1.09
CA CYS A 146 -1.42 15.66 1.81
C CYS A 146 -2.79 15.84 1.16
N LEU A 147 -3.17 17.07 0.80
CA LEU A 147 -4.43 17.35 0.11
C LEU A 147 -4.51 16.68 -1.27
N ILE A 148 -3.46 16.80 -2.09
CA ILE A 148 -3.42 16.19 -3.43
C ILE A 148 -3.52 14.66 -3.31
N VAL A 149 -2.68 14.03 -2.50
CA VAL A 149 -2.64 12.56 -2.39
C VAL A 149 -3.90 12.02 -1.73
N SER A 150 -4.41 12.67 -0.67
CA SER A 150 -5.66 12.24 -0.03
C SER A 150 -6.86 12.40 -0.97
N ALA A 151 -6.93 13.47 -1.77
CA ALA A 151 -7.96 13.64 -2.78
C ALA A 151 -7.90 12.53 -3.85
N VAL A 152 -6.71 12.23 -4.37
CA VAL A 152 -6.50 11.16 -5.36
C VAL A 152 -6.90 9.80 -4.79
N VAL A 153 -6.44 9.47 -3.58
CA VAL A 153 -6.77 8.19 -2.92
C VAL A 153 -8.26 8.09 -2.64
N THR A 154 -8.89 9.17 -2.17
CA THR A 154 -10.35 9.25 -1.93
C THR A 154 -11.12 9.03 -3.23
N LEU A 155 -10.74 9.73 -4.30
CA LEU A 155 -11.38 9.59 -5.61
C LEU A 155 -11.20 8.17 -6.17
N LEU A 156 -10.01 7.58 -6.08
CA LEU A 156 -9.78 6.20 -6.54
C LEU A 156 -10.53 5.16 -5.70
N TYR A 157 -10.68 5.41 -4.40
CA TYR A 157 -11.40 4.52 -3.49
C TYR A 157 -12.92 4.53 -3.75
N TYR A 158 -13.50 5.70 -4.01
CA TYR A 158 -14.95 5.85 -4.20
C TYR A 158 -15.41 5.78 -5.68
N LEU A 159 -14.61 6.26 -6.64
CA LEU A 159 -14.94 6.26 -8.07
C LEU A 159 -14.19 5.15 -8.82
N ARG A 160 -14.89 4.04 -9.12
CA ARG A 160 -14.33 2.91 -9.89
C ARG A 160 -14.20 3.14 -11.41
N ARG A 161 -14.90 4.13 -11.98
CA ARG A 161 -14.99 4.32 -13.45
C ARG A 161 -14.28 5.56 -14.00
N GLY A 162 -13.43 6.21 -13.20
CA GLY A 162 -12.76 7.46 -13.55
C GLY A 162 -11.23 7.44 -13.46
N THR A 163 -10.60 6.28 -13.33
CA THR A 163 -9.17 6.17 -12.95
C THR A 163 -8.23 6.97 -13.86
N LEU A 164 -8.43 6.94 -15.19
CA LEU A 164 -7.58 7.69 -16.13
C LEU A 164 -7.71 9.21 -15.95
N TYR A 165 -8.91 9.72 -15.71
CA TYR A 165 -9.15 11.13 -15.44
C TYR A 165 -8.54 11.56 -14.10
N ILE A 166 -8.71 10.72 -13.06
CA ILE A 166 -8.17 10.99 -11.72
C ILE A 166 -6.64 11.01 -11.76
N LEU A 167 -6.01 10.02 -12.41
CA LEU A 167 -4.56 9.98 -12.56
C LEU A 167 -4.04 11.13 -13.43
N GLY A 168 -4.71 11.45 -14.54
CA GLY A 168 -4.31 12.55 -15.40
C GLY A 168 -4.36 13.90 -14.67
N GLY A 169 -5.43 14.15 -13.91
CA GLY A 169 -5.54 15.31 -13.03
C GLY A 169 -4.48 15.33 -11.92
N ALA A 170 -4.16 14.16 -11.33
CA ALA A 170 -3.12 14.03 -10.33
C ALA A 170 -1.73 14.42 -10.85
N PHE A 171 -1.37 13.99 -12.07
CA PHE A 171 -0.10 14.36 -12.69
C PHE A 171 -0.01 15.86 -12.97
N ILE A 172 -1.08 16.48 -13.49
CA ILE A 172 -1.12 17.93 -13.71
C ILE A 172 -0.99 18.68 -12.38
N ALA A 173 -1.73 18.25 -11.34
CA ALA A 173 -1.64 18.84 -10.01
C ALA A 173 -0.24 18.69 -9.39
N LEU A 174 0.40 17.53 -9.57
CA LEU A 174 1.79 17.30 -9.13
C LEU A 174 2.79 18.20 -9.87
N GLY A 175 2.58 18.43 -11.17
CA GLY A 175 3.39 19.37 -11.96
C GLY A 175 3.25 20.80 -11.44
N ALA A 176 2.03 21.25 -11.17
CA ALA A 176 1.76 22.56 -10.57
C ALA A 176 2.36 22.68 -9.16
N PHE A 177 2.33 21.60 -8.38
CA PHE A 177 2.94 21.54 -7.06
C PHE A 177 4.47 21.77 -7.11
N MET A 178 5.17 21.29 -8.14
CA MET A 178 6.61 21.53 -8.28
C MET A 178 6.95 23.03 -8.42
N LEU A 179 6.13 23.80 -9.16
CA LEU A 179 6.31 25.25 -9.25
C LEU A 179 6.18 25.93 -7.89
N LEU A 180 5.20 25.48 -7.09
CA LEU A 180 5.00 25.99 -5.74
C LEU A 180 6.20 25.67 -4.85
N VAL A 181 6.74 24.44 -4.92
CA VAL A 181 7.93 24.06 -4.15
C VAL A 181 9.10 24.97 -4.49
N GLU A 182 9.37 25.20 -5.77
CA GLU A 182 10.45 26.10 -6.20
C GLU A 182 10.22 27.53 -5.68
N TYR A 183 9.00 28.05 -5.77
CA TYR A 183 8.65 29.35 -5.23
C TYR A 183 8.90 29.46 -3.71
N LEU A 184 8.48 28.45 -2.93
CA LEU A 184 8.69 28.42 -1.49
C LEU A 184 10.18 28.24 -1.12
N MET A 185 10.96 27.53 -1.93
CA MET A 185 12.41 27.42 -1.77
C MET A 185 13.08 28.79 -1.95
N ASN A 186 12.72 29.52 -3.01
CA ASN A 186 13.27 30.85 -3.29
C ASN A 186 12.91 31.84 -2.17
N LEU A 187 11.69 31.77 -1.63
CA LEU A 187 11.29 32.60 -0.50
C LEU A 187 12.02 32.27 0.80
N THR A 188 12.11 30.98 1.15
CA THR A 188 12.60 30.55 2.48
C THR A 188 14.12 30.54 2.57
N PHE A 189 14.80 30.13 1.49
CA PHE A 189 16.25 29.95 1.46
C PHE A 189 16.97 31.03 0.66
N SER A 190 16.25 32.03 0.12
CA SER A 190 16.80 33.13 -0.68
C SER A 190 17.66 32.66 -1.86
N LEU A 191 17.29 31.51 -2.44
CA LEU A 191 17.96 30.94 -3.59
C LEU A 191 17.61 31.74 -4.86
N PRO A 192 18.53 31.82 -5.85
CA PRO A 192 18.20 32.41 -7.14
C PRO A 192 17.09 31.60 -7.81
N ALA A 193 16.21 32.26 -8.58
CA ALA A 193 15.18 31.55 -9.34
C ALA A 193 15.83 30.57 -10.31
N LEU A 194 15.64 29.26 -10.08
CA LEU A 194 16.36 28.20 -10.75
C LEU A 194 15.69 27.76 -12.06
N GLY A 195 14.38 27.98 -12.20
CA GLY A 195 13.55 27.60 -13.35
C GLY A 195 13.36 26.10 -13.55
N TRP A 196 13.85 25.25 -12.63
CA TRP A 196 13.88 23.80 -12.83
C TRP A 196 12.50 23.16 -12.75
N ALA A 197 11.53 23.75 -12.04
CA ALA A 197 10.20 23.18 -11.90
C ALA A 197 9.39 23.23 -13.21
N VAL A 198 9.82 24.02 -14.21
CA VAL A 198 9.18 24.06 -15.53
C VAL A 198 9.35 22.73 -16.28
N TYR A 199 10.49 22.05 -16.15
CA TYR A 199 10.73 20.77 -16.82
C TYR A 199 9.76 19.66 -16.34
N PRO A 200 9.64 19.34 -15.04
CA PRO A 200 8.67 18.35 -14.58
C PRO A 200 7.23 18.80 -14.81
N LEU A 201 6.93 20.10 -14.72
CA LEU A 201 5.60 20.62 -15.06
C LEU A 201 5.20 20.22 -16.49
N LEU A 202 6.07 20.50 -17.48
CA LEU A 202 5.78 20.18 -18.88
C LEU A 202 5.59 18.68 -19.08
N VAL A 203 6.49 17.85 -18.54
CA VAL A 203 6.41 16.39 -18.68
C VAL A 203 5.14 15.85 -18.04
N LEU A 204 4.83 16.27 -16.82
CA LEU A 204 3.66 15.81 -16.07
C LEU A 204 2.35 16.34 -16.67
N ALA A 205 2.35 17.56 -17.21
CA ALA A 205 1.19 18.12 -17.91
C ALA A 205 0.91 17.40 -19.23
N LEU A 206 1.94 17.09 -20.02
CA LEU A 206 1.80 16.32 -21.26
C LEU A 206 1.32 14.90 -20.97
N PHE A 207 1.90 14.23 -19.98
CA PHE A 207 1.50 12.88 -19.60
C PHE A 207 0.09 12.85 -19.00
N GLY A 208 -0.24 13.81 -18.13
CA GLY A 208 -1.58 13.95 -17.56
C GLY A 208 -2.63 14.26 -18.63
N GLY A 209 -2.30 15.12 -19.59
CA GLY A 209 -3.14 15.43 -20.75
C GLY A 209 -3.38 14.21 -21.64
N LEU A 210 -2.35 13.41 -21.90
CA LEU A 210 -2.47 12.14 -22.62
C LEU A 210 -3.42 11.16 -21.92
N LEU A 211 -3.31 11.01 -20.59
CA LEU A 211 -4.20 10.15 -19.82
C LEU A 211 -5.66 10.61 -19.87
N ILE A 212 -5.90 11.92 -19.77
CA ILE A 212 -7.25 12.50 -19.92
C ILE A 212 -7.77 12.25 -21.34
N TYR A 213 -6.95 12.47 -22.36
CA TYR A 213 -7.30 12.20 -23.75
C TYR A 213 -7.69 10.74 -23.98
N LEU A 214 -6.93 9.78 -23.44
CA LEU A 214 -7.25 8.35 -23.49
C LEU A 214 -8.52 8.01 -22.68
N GLY A 215 -8.80 8.76 -21.62
CA GLY A 215 -10.06 8.68 -20.88
C GLY A 215 -11.27 9.10 -21.71
N ILE A 216 -11.11 10.10 -22.58
CA ILE A 216 -12.17 10.63 -23.48
C ILE A 216 -12.34 9.69 -24.68
N ASN A 217 -11.24 9.33 -25.33
CA ASN A 217 -11.23 8.55 -26.56
C ASN A 217 -11.06 7.06 -26.30
N ARG A 218 -12.19 6.38 -26.07
CA ARG A 218 -12.26 4.91 -25.96
C ARG A 218 -11.56 4.14 -27.10
N PRO A 219 -11.70 4.47 -28.39
CA PRO A 219 -11.05 3.69 -29.45
C PRO A 219 -9.52 3.79 -29.40
N ALA A 220 -8.97 4.97 -29.08
CA ALA A 220 -7.52 5.15 -28.93
C ALA A 220 -6.97 4.33 -27.75
N ARG A 221 -7.73 4.27 -26.66
CA ARG A 221 -7.41 3.44 -25.50
C ARG A 221 -7.37 1.95 -25.84
N GLU A 222 -8.37 1.44 -26.56
CA GLU A 222 -8.41 0.03 -26.96
C GLU A 222 -7.24 -0.36 -27.88
N ILE A 223 -6.81 0.54 -28.76
CA ILE A 223 -5.63 0.33 -29.61
C ILE A 223 -4.35 0.26 -28.76
N LEU A 224 -4.21 1.17 -27.79
CA LEU A 224 -3.05 1.19 -26.90
C LEU A 224 -2.99 -0.05 -26.02
N GLU A 225 -4.13 -0.47 -25.44
CA GLU A 225 -4.23 -1.70 -24.66
C GLU A 225 -3.86 -2.91 -25.52
N ARG A 226 -4.34 -3.01 -26.76
CA ARG A 226 -3.90 -4.09 -27.67
C ARG A 226 -2.40 -4.07 -27.92
N LYS A 227 -1.77 -2.91 -28.14
CA LYS A 227 -0.34 -2.84 -28.47
C LYS A 227 0.60 -3.04 -27.26
N LEU A 228 0.16 -2.68 -26.06
CA LEU A 228 0.98 -2.79 -24.83
C LEU A 228 0.83 -4.15 -24.12
N PHE A 229 -0.28 -4.86 -24.34
CA PHE A 229 -0.56 -6.16 -23.74
C PHE A 229 -0.41 -7.34 -24.74
N PHE A 230 0.40 -7.17 -25.78
CA PHE A 230 0.95 -8.26 -26.60
C PHE A 230 2.31 -8.69 -26.09
#